data_AF-A0A7V8DJG1-F1
#
_entry.id   AF-A0A7V8DJG1-F1
#
_cell.length_a   1.000
_cell.length_b   1.000
_cell.length_c   1.000
_cell.angle_alpha   90.00
_cell.angle_beta   90.00
_cell.angle_gamma   90.00
#
_symmetry.space_group_name_H-M   'P 1'
#
loop_
_entity.id
_entity.type
_entity.pdbx_description
1 polymer ?
#
loop_
_entity_poly.entity_id
_entity_poly.type
_entity_poly.pdbx_seq_one_letter_code
_entity_poly.pdbx_strand_id
1 'polypeptide(L)'
;MTFLKKNWFFVGIAVMIFLAYTLPDLGRWVRAYSVLDIGIFLAFFVTGLMLETSSIGGYLRQIKAPAAAMISSLVLFPVVAWLLARMVLSPEFVIGVCIIATAPVTVASGTVMTAIGRGNVPLSLFICVLGNFLAIFTIPVSLSLLVSIGTSIELPVFKMLSGLLLTVLVPTVLGQIVRQSVKAKLPPYKKLSSIFQQCVVLLIIFNAVASSTNRIVEAGSAVILVLAFMVVLHSLVLAMNYGISKGIGLDRASTVAFTIHASQKTLTVSYLVWAGYFAAQYPMALIPAIGYHLTQMIMDTVVAEKFRNAADNAENAA
;
A
#
# COMPACT_ATOMS: atom_id res chain seq x y z
N MET A 1 -4.16 24.34 -17.33
CA MET A 1 -3.20 24.02 -16.23
C MET A 1 -3.83 23.34 -15.00
N THR A 2 -5.14 23.41 -14.78
CA THR A 2 -5.81 22.88 -13.58
C THR A 2 -5.89 21.34 -13.53
N PHE A 3 -6.10 20.68 -14.67
CA PHE A 3 -6.17 19.21 -14.76
C PHE A 3 -4.83 18.52 -14.46
N LEU A 4 -3.72 19.02 -15.05
CA LEU A 4 -2.38 18.50 -14.77
C LEU A 4 -1.98 18.65 -13.30
N LYS A 5 -2.32 19.78 -12.66
CA LYS A 5 -2.04 19.97 -11.23
C LYS A 5 -2.85 19.01 -10.34
N LYS A 6 -4.09 18.69 -10.73
CA LYS A 6 -4.97 17.77 -9.99
C LYS A 6 -4.55 16.31 -10.15
N ASN A 7 -4.06 15.92 -11.34
CA ASN A 7 -3.71 14.54 -11.69
C ASN A 7 -2.20 14.32 -11.89
N TRP A 8 -1.36 15.19 -11.30
CA TRP A 8 0.08 15.21 -11.56
C TRP A 8 0.76 13.88 -11.26
N PHE A 9 0.27 13.15 -10.26
CA PHE A 9 0.83 11.85 -9.88
C PHE A 9 0.65 10.80 -10.98
N PHE A 10 -0.55 10.70 -11.58
CA PHE A 10 -0.81 9.78 -12.69
C PHE A 10 0.01 10.15 -13.94
N VAL A 11 0.15 11.45 -14.22
CA VAL A 11 1.05 11.93 -15.29
C VAL A 11 2.49 11.54 -14.97
N GLY A 12 2.93 11.72 -13.72
CA GLY A 12 4.24 11.30 -13.25
C GLY A 12 4.51 9.81 -13.46
N ILE A 13 3.51 8.95 -13.23
CA ILE A 13 3.63 7.50 -13.50
C ILE A 13 3.86 7.25 -14.98
N ALA A 14 3.06 7.85 -15.86
CA ALA A 14 3.24 7.71 -17.31
C ALA A 14 4.63 8.17 -17.76
N VAL A 15 5.12 9.29 -17.21
CA VAL A 15 6.48 9.79 -17.48
C VAL A 15 7.55 8.84 -16.97
N MET A 16 7.43 8.31 -15.75
CA MET A 16 8.39 7.35 -15.19
C MET A 16 8.42 6.04 -15.99
N ILE A 17 7.26 5.54 -16.42
CA ILE A 17 7.19 4.36 -17.29
C ILE A 17 7.89 4.66 -18.62
N PHE A 18 7.57 5.78 -19.26
CA PHE A 18 8.21 6.19 -20.52
C PHE A 18 9.74 6.30 -20.38
N LEU A 19 10.22 6.99 -19.34
CA LEU A 19 11.64 7.13 -19.06
C LEU A 19 12.32 5.78 -18.79
N ALA A 20 11.64 4.86 -18.11
CA ALA A 20 12.17 3.52 -17.86
C ALA A 20 12.34 2.70 -19.15
N TYR A 21 11.48 2.92 -20.15
CA TYR A 21 11.63 2.32 -21.48
C TYR A 21 12.74 2.96 -22.31
N THR A 22 12.83 4.30 -22.31
CA THR A 22 13.81 5.01 -23.16
C THR A 22 15.21 5.05 -22.59
N LEU A 23 15.34 5.03 -21.26
CA LEU A 23 16.61 5.21 -20.54
C LEU A 23 16.75 4.16 -19.40
N PRO A 24 16.75 2.84 -19.70
CA PRO A 24 16.86 1.81 -18.68
C PRO A 24 18.17 1.90 -17.87
N ASP A 25 19.21 2.51 -18.45
CA ASP A 25 20.52 2.71 -17.81
C ASP A 25 20.49 3.70 -16.65
N LEU A 26 19.59 4.68 -16.68
CA LEU A 26 19.33 5.54 -15.52
C LEU A 26 18.76 4.71 -14.35
N GLY A 27 17.98 3.67 -14.63
CA GLY A 27 17.52 2.71 -13.63
C GLY A 27 18.66 1.89 -13.00
N ARG A 28 19.74 1.64 -13.75
CA ARG A 28 20.98 1.02 -13.23
C ARG A 28 21.74 2.01 -12.34
N TRP A 29 21.82 3.27 -12.74
CA TRP A 29 22.45 4.34 -11.95
C TRP A 29 21.73 4.57 -10.61
N VAL A 30 20.40 4.64 -10.60
CA VAL A 30 19.60 4.81 -9.37
C VAL A 30 19.88 3.69 -8.35
N ARG A 31 20.11 2.46 -8.82
CA ARG A 31 20.52 1.32 -7.97
C ARG A 31 21.96 1.47 -7.48
N ALA A 32 22.87 1.87 -8.35
CA ALA A 32 24.30 1.97 -8.02
C ALA A 32 24.59 2.97 -6.89
N TYR A 33 23.78 4.02 -6.75
CA TYR A 33 23.97 5.07 -5.74
C TYR A 33 23.02 4.96 -4.54
N SER A 34 22.28 3.84 -4.38
CA SER A 34 21.33 3.63 -3.28
C SER A 34 20.34 4.79 -3.06
N VAL A 35 20.00 5.51 -4.13
CA VAL A 35 19.11 6.69 -4.06
C VAL A 35 17.73 6.30 -3.53
N LEU A 36 17.24 5.13 -3.96
CA LEU A 36 15.96 4.60 -3.49
C LEU A 36 15.99 4.17 -2.03
N ASP A 37 17.09 3.58 -1.55
CA ASP A 37 17.21 3.14 -0.15
C ASP A 37 17.14 4.36 0.78
N ILE A 38 17.87 5.43 0.44
CA ILE A 38 17.83 6.71 1.17
C ILE A 38 16.44 7.32 1.09
N GLY A 39 15.85 7.37 -0.11
CA GLY A 39 14.51 7.90 -0.34
C GLY A 39 13.44 7.19 0.48
N ILE A 40 13.49 5.86 0.55
CA ILE A 40 12.56 5.03 1.32
C ILE A 40 12.77 5.23 2.83
N PHE A 41 14.02 5.25 3.30
CA PHE A 41 14.33 5.54 4.71
C PHE A 41 13.76 6.90 5.13
N LEU A 42 14.01 7.94 4.34
CA LEU A 42 13.46 9.27 4.56
C LEU A 42 11.93 9.29 4.46
N ALA A 43 11.32 8.51 3.57
CA ALA A 43 9.87 8.41 3.46
C ALA A 43 9.23 7.82 4.73
N PHE A 44 9.83 6.78 5.31
CA PHE A 44 9.37 6.24 6.60
C PHE A 44 9.65 7.18 7.77
N PHE A 45 10.77 7.90 7.75
CA PHE A 45 11.05 8.95 8.74
C PHE A 45 10.00 10.07 8.68
N VAL A 46 9.71 10.61 7.49
CA VAL A 46 8.68 11.63 7.27
C VAL A 46 7.29 11.10 7.62
N THR A 47 7.03 9.82 7.36
CA THR A 47 5.81 9.13 7.79
C THR A 47 5.67 9.19 9.31
N GLY A 48 6.69 8.77 10.04
CA GLY A 48 6.77 8.89 11.50
C GLY A 48 6.59 10.34 11.95
N LEU A 49 7.19 11.31 11.27
CA LEU A 49 7.05 12.71 11.63
C LEU A 49 5.61 13.23 11.48
N MET A 50 4.91 12.83 10.42
CA MET A 50 3.58 13.33 10.06
C MET A 50 2.42 12.62 10.79
N LEU A 51 2.63 11.38 11.20
CA LEU A 51 1.62 10.53 11.81
C LEU A 51 1.17 11.05 13.17
N GLU A 52 -0.13 11.29 13.33
CA GLU A 52 -0.72 11.82 14.56
C GLU A 52 -1.30 10.69 15.41
N THR A 53 -0.53 10.26 16.41
CA THR A 53 -0.85 9.10 17.25
C THR A 53 -1.62 9.46 18.54
N SER A 54 -1.80 10.75 18.84
CA SER A 54 -2.46 11.23 20.06
C SER A 54 -3.94 10.85 20.17
N SER A 55 -4.64 10.65 19.05
CA SER A 55 -6.07 10.29 19.01
C SER A 55 -6.35 8.79 19.09
N ILE A 56 -5.30 7.95 19.10
CA ILE A 56 -5.40 6.48 19.07
C ILE A 56 -5.85 5.91 20.42
N GLY A 57 -5.52 6.57 21.54
CA GLY A 57 -5.74 6.04 22.89
C GLY A 57 -7.18 5.67 23.24
N GLY A 58 -8.17 6.38 22.66
CA GLY A 58 -9.59 6.09 22.87
C GLY A 58 -10.07 4.77 22.26
N TYR A 59 -9.40 4.27 21.22
CA TYR A 59 -9.77 3.04 20.50
C TYR A 59 -9.16 1.77 21.09
N LEU A 60 -8.23 1.91 22.04
CA LEU A 60 -7.70 0.77 22.80
C LEU A 60 -8.80 -0.01 23.55
N ARG A 61 -9.95 0.62 23.82
CA ARG A 61 -11.11 -0.01 24.48
C ARG A 61 -12.10 -0.66 23.50
N GLN A 62 -12.00 -0.39 22.20
CA GLN A 62 -12.90 -0.93 21.17
C GLN A 62 -12.16 -1.89 20.24
N ILE A 63 -11.93 -3.12 20.71
CA ILE A 63 -11.09 -4.11 20.02
C ILE A 63 -11.72 -4.70 18.75
N LYS A 64 -13.06 -4.68 18.63
CA LYS A 64 -13.79 -5.38 17.56
C LYS A 64 -13.37 -4.91 16.16
N ALA A 65 -13.45 -3.60 15.89
CA ALA A 65 -13.16 -3.06 14.55
C ALA A 65 -11.68 -3.20 14.16
N PRO A 66 -10.70 -2.83 15.02
CA PRO A 66 -9.30 -3.02 14.71
C PRO A 66 -8.91 -4.49 14.52
N ALA A 67 -9.36 -5.40 15.39
CA ALA A 67 -9.04 -6.82 15.25
C ALA A 67 -9.58 -7.39 13.94
N ALA A 68 -10.83 -7.08 13.59
CA ALA A 68 -11.40 -7.48 12.31
C ALA A 68 -10.63 -6.88 11.11
N ALA A 69 -10.11 -5.65 11.23
CA ALA A 69 -9.33 -5.03 10.17
C ALA A 69 -7.97 -5.72 9.99
N MET A 70 -7.33 -6.14 11.08
CA MET A 70 -6.07 -6.90 11.04
C MET A 70 -6.29 -8.28 10.43
N ILE A 71 -7.33 -9.01 10.83
CA ILE A 71 -7.67 -10.30 10.25
C ILE A 71 -7.97 -10.14 8.76
N SER A 72 -8.77 -9.15 8.39
CA SER A 72 -9.08 -8.92 6.98
C SER A 72 -7.82 -8.59 6.16
N SER A 73 -7.04 -7.60 6.58
CA SER A 73 -5.92 -7.11 5.79
C SER A 73 -4.71 -8.06 5.82
N LEU A 74 -4.36 -8.63 6.96
CA LEU A 74 -3.13 -9.43 7.13
C LEU A 74 -3.34 -10.94 6.95
N VAL A 75 -4.59 -11.41 6.90
CA VAL A 75 -4.89 -12.85 6.74
C VAL A 75 -5.83 -13.09 5.56
N LEU A 76 -7.07 -12.59 5.61
CA LEU A 76 -8.08 -12.92 4.59
C LEU A 76 -7.66 -12.44 3.20
N PHE A 77 -7.18 -11.19 3.10
CA PHE A 77 -6.71 -10.64 1.84
C PHE A 77 -5.58 -11.51 1.25
N PRO A 78 -4.41 -11.72 1.90
CA PRO A 78 -3.35 -12.58 1.37
C PRO A 78 -3.85 -13.93 0.87
N VAL A 79 -4.72 -14.61 1.63
CA VAL A 79 -5.26 -15.92 1.28
C VAL A 79 -6.15 -15.85 0.04
N VAL A 80 -7.11 -14.92 0.01
CA VAL A 80 -8.01 -14.75 -1.14
C VAL A 80 -7.23 -14.35 -2.40
N ALA A 81 -6.30 -13.40 -2.27
CA ALA A 81 -5.49 -12.93 -3.38
C ALA A 81 -4.64 -14.08 -3.97
N TRP A 82 -3.97 -14.86 -3.13
CA TRP A 82 -3.19 -16.01 -3.56
C TRP A 82 -4.04 -17.09 -4.21
N LEU A 83 -5.17 -17.47 -3.60
CA LEU A 83 -6.09 -18.49 -4.14
C LEU A 83 -6.59 -18.12 -5.54
N LEU A 84 -6.97 -16.87 -5.75
CA LEU A 84 -7.45 -16.41 -7.06
C LEU A 84 -6.30 -16.28 -8.06
N ALA A 85 -5.13 -15.77 -7.64
CA ALA A 85 -4.00 -15.56 -8.53
C ALA A 85 -3.47 -16.87 -9.11
N ARG A 86 -3.33 -17.92 -8.30
CA ARG A 86 -2.79 -19.22 -8.75
C ARG A 86 -3.66 -19.94 -9.79
N MET A 87 -4.90 -19.51 -9.97
CA MET A 87 -5.81 -20.08 -10.96
C MET A 87 -5.67 -19.43 -12.34
N VAL A 88 -5.20 -18.18 -12.41
CA VAL A 88 -5.28 -17.37 -13.63
C VAL A 88 -3.97 -16.69 -14.04
N LEU A 89 -3.00 -16.55 -13.12
CA LEU A 89 -1.74 -15.85 -13.37
C LEU A 89 -0.56 -16.82 -13.41
N SER A 90 0.52 -16.40 -14.10
CA SER A 90 1.79 -17.13 -14.12
C SER A 90 2.47 -17.13 -12.73
N PRO A 91 3.35 -18.10 -12.44
CA PRO A 91 4.01 -18.21 -11.13
C PRO A 91 4.71 -16.92 -10.66
N GLU A 92 5.39 -16.20 -11.56
CA GLU A 92 6.06 -14.93 -11.25
C GLU A 92 5.06 -13.84 -10.82
N PHE A 93 3.89 -13.76 -11.45
CA PHE A 93 2.84 -12.83 -11.06
C PHE A 93 2.09 -13.26 -9.80
N VAL A 94 1.96 -14.57 -9.53
CA VAL A 94 1.44 -15.07 -8.25
C VAL A 94 2.33 -14.61 -7.10
N ILE A 95 3.66 -14.73 -7.24
CA ILE A 95 4.62 -14.18 -6.26
C ILE A 95 4.35 -12.69 -6.03
N GLY A 96 4.18 -11.93 -7.12
CA GLY A 96 3.86 -10.51 -7.04
C GLY A 96 2.56 -10.18 -6.32
N VAL A 97 1.50 -10.96 -6.56
CA VAL A 97 0.24 -10.85 -5.83
C VAL A 97 0.45 -11.13 -4.34
N CYS A 98 1.22 -12.15 -3.97
CA CYS A 98 1.54 -12.43 -2.57
C CYS A 98 2.31 -11.27 -1.90
N ILE A 99 3.27 -10.67 -2.60
CA ILE A 99 4.05 -9.53 -2.09
C ILE A 99 3.15 -8.34 -1.78
N ILE A 100 2.23 -7.97 -2.67
CA ILE A 100 1.33 -6.84 -2.42
C ILE A 100 0.24 -7.18 -1.40
N ALA A 101 -0.31 -8.39 -1.45
CA ALA A 101 -1.39 -8.79 -0.56
C ALA A 101 -0.93 -8.92 0.90
N THR A 102 0.32 -9.30 1.15
CA THR A 102 0.90 -9.37 2.50
C THR A 102 1.39 -8.02 3.03
N ALA A 103 1.54 -7.01 2.18
CA ALA A 103 1.95 -5.66 2.59
C ALA A 103 0.95 -5.03 3.58
N PRO A 104 1.39 -4.07 4.43
CA PRO A 104 0.49 -3.32 5.29
C PRO A 104 -0.39 -2.36 4.49
N VAL A 105 -1.44 -1.89 5.15
CA VAL A 105 -2.28 -0.79 4.69
C VAL A 105 -1.47 0.49 4.47
N THR A 106 -1.94 1.37 3.59
CA THR A 106 -1.26 2.65 3.34
C THR A 106 -1.37 3.60 4.52
N VAL A 107 -0.42 4.51 4.65
CA VAL A 107 -0.44 5.45 5.79
C VAL A 107 -1.27 6.70 5.49
N ALA A 108 -0.99 7.34 4.35
CA ALA A 108 -1.63 8.60 3.99
C ALA A 108 -2.97 8.40 3.26
N SER A 109 -2.99 7.57 2.21
CA SER A 109 -4.15 7.47 1.30
C SER A 109 -5.39 6.98 2.04
N GLY A 110 -5.28 5.94 2.88
CA GLY A 110 -6.43 5.35 3.56
C GLY A 110 -7.10 6.34 4.51
N THR A 111 -6.31 7.12 5.24
CA THR A 111 -6.80 8.17 6.13
C THR A 111 -7.43 9.32 5.37
N VAL A 112 -6.83 9.76 4.26
CA VAL A 112 -7.39 10.81 3.41
C VAL A 112 -8.72 10.38 2.79
N MET A 113 -8.79 9.18 2.24
CA MET A 113 -10.03 8.65 1.64
C MET A 113 -11.12 8.41 2.69
N THR A 114 -10.74 7.98 3.90
CA THR A 114 -11.66 7.90 5.04
C THR A 114 -12.25 9.28 5.35
N ALA A 115 -11.42 10.33 5.40
CA ALA A 115 -11.89 11.69 5.67
C ALA A 115 -12.83 12.20 4.56
N ILE A 116 -12.48 11.98 3.28
CA ILE A 116 -13.33 12.34 2.13
C ILE A 116 -14.69 11.65 2.23
N GLY A 117 -14.72 10.37 2.61
CA GLY A 117 -15.96 9.61 2.80
C GLY A 117 -16.76 9.96 4.04
N ARG A 118 -16.43 11.03 4.78
CA ARG A 118 -17.00 11.36 6.11
C ARG A 118 -16.93 10.15 7.07
N GLY A 119 -15.82 9.44 7.06
CA GLY A 119 -15.57 8.27 7.87
C GLY A 119 -14.88 8.58 9.21
N ASN A 120 -14.70 7.55 10.02
CA ASN A 120 -14.04 7.62 11.32
C ASN A 120 -12.50 7.69 11.15
N VAL A 121 -11.98 8.91 11.04
CA VAL A 121 -10.53 9.18 10.86
C VAL A 121 -9.67 8.61 12.00
N PRO A 122 -10.03 8.76 13.30
CA PRO A 122 -9.30 8.12 14.39
C PRO A 122 -9.21 6.59 14.28
N LEU A 123 -10.30 5.90 13.94
CA LEU A 123 -10.28 4.45 13.71
C LEU A 123 -9.36 4.09 12.54
N SER A 124 -9.43 4.85 11.45
CA SER A 124 -8.56 4.70 10.30
C SER A 124 -7.08 4.84 10.69
N LEU A 125 -6.72 5.84 11.50
CA LEU A 125 -5.36 6.00 12.01
C LEU A 125 -4.95 4.80 12.89
N PHE A 126 -5.85 4.27 13.72
CA PHE A 126 -5.59 3.09 14.53
C PHE A 126 -5.29 1.86 13.65
N ILE A 127 -6.10 1.62 12.61
CA ILE A 127 -5.89 0.54 11.63
C ILE A 127 -4.53 0.71 10.93
N CYS A 128 -4.19 1.92 10.52
CA CYS A 128 -2.90 2.24 9.93
C CYS A 128 -1.73 1.85 10.85
N VAL A 129 -1.72 2.36 12.08
CA VAL A 129 -0.60 2.16 13.02
C VAL A 129 -0.46 0.69 13.38
N LEU A 130 -1.56 0.06 13.80
CA LEU A 130 -1.52 -1.34 14.21
C LEU A 130 -1.20 -2.26 13.03
N GLY A 131 -1.79 -2.01 11.86
CA GLY A 131 -1.56 -2.82 10.65
C GLY A 131 -0.14 -2.71 10.14
N ASN A 132 0.44 -1.51 10.11
CA ASN A 132 1.84 -1.33 9.71
C ASN A 132 2.80 -1.97 10.72
N PHE A 133 2.51 -1.86 12.02
CA PHE A 133 3.33 -2.50 13.04
C PHE A 133 3.30 -4.03 12.96
N LEU A 134 2.09 -4.62 12.92
CA LEU A 134 1.93 -6.07 12.84
C LEU A 134 2.46 -6.65 11.52
N ALA A 135 2.33 -5.91 10.41
CA ALA A 135 2.83 -6.37 9.11
C ALA A 135 4.33 -6.64 9.09
N ILE A 136 5.14 -5.93 9.88
CA ILE A 136 6.58 -6.19 10.00
C ILE A 136 6.84 -7.64 10.42
N PHE A 137 5.99 -8.18 11.29
CA PHE A 137 6.08 -9.55 11.79
C PHE A 137 5.34 -10.54 10.89
N THR A 138 4.18 -10.16 10.32
CA THR A 138 3.38 -11.08 9.53
C THR A 138 3.90 -11.26 8.11
N ILE A 139 4.48 -10.22 7.47
CA ILE A 139 5.01 -10.32 6.10
C ILE A 139 5.98 -11.50 5.94
N PRO A 140 7.03 -11.65 6.78
CA PRO A 140 7.98 -12.75 6.66
C PRO A 140 7.33 -14.13 6.69
N VAL A 141 6.39 -14.33 7.61
CA VAL A 141 5.73 -15.62 7.81
C VAL A 141 4.71 -15.89 6.71
N SER A 142 3.79 -14.95 6.47
CA SER A 142 2.72 -15.09 5.48
C SER A 142 3.28 -15.23 4.07
N LEU A 143 4.29 -14.44 3.69
CA LEU A 143 4.87 -14.52 2.37
C LEU A 143 5.64 -15.82 2.16
N SER A 144 6.45 -16.24 3.14
CA SER A 144 7.17 -17.52 3.07
C SER A 144 6.21 -18.70 2.94
N LEU A 145 5.09 -18.68 3.66
CA LEU A 145 4.07 -19.72 3.59
C LEU A 145 3.36 -19.75 2.23
N LEU A 146 2.90 -18.60 1.74
CA LEU A 146 2.12 -18.55 0.49
C LEU A 146 2.96 -18.86 -0.74
N VAL A 147 4.24 -18.46 -0.74
CA VAL A 147 5.15 -18.70 -1.86
C VAL A 147 5.68 -20.14 -1.87
N SER A 148 5.95 -20.75 -0.70
CA SER A 148 6.43 -22.14 -0.65
C SER A 148 5.38 -23.15 -1.11
N ILE A 149 4.10 -22.80 -1.06
CA ILE A 149 3.03 -23.66 -1.59
C ILE A 149 3.03 -23.59 -3.13
N GLY A 150 3.66 -24.59 -3.76
CA GLY A 150 3.71 -24.75 -5.22
C GLY A 150 4.98 -24.20 -5.87
N THR A 151 5.94 -23.71 -5.09
CA THR A 151 7.29 -23.38 -5.57
C THR A 151 8.35 -23.97 -4.63
N SER A 152 9.58 -24.08 -5.09
CA SER A 152 10.73 -24.48 -4.25
C SER A 152 11.47 -23.28 -3.66
N ILE A 153 10.81 -22.13 -3.52
CA ILE A 153 11.43 -20.90 -3.00
C ILE A 153 11.36 -20.93 -1.47
N GLU A 154 12.53 -20.92 -0.85
CA GLU A 154 12.68 -20.73 0.60
C GLU A 154 13.12 -19.29 0.90
N LEU A 155 12.36 -18.59 1.74
CA LEU A 155 12.67 -17.22 2.13
C LEU A 155 13.36 -17.18 3.50
N PRO A 156 14.41 -16.34 3.67
CA PRO A 156 15.07 -16.18 4.95
C PRO A 156 14.23 -15.29 5.88
N VAL A 157 13.22 -15.87 6.53
CA VAL A 157 12.20 -15.20 7.37
C VAL A 157 12.83 -14.22 8.38
N PHE A 158 13.84 -14.66 9.14
CA PHE A 158 14.51 -13.81 10.15
C PHE A 158 15.27 -12.63 9.53
N LYS A 159 15.90 -12.82 8.37
CA LYS A 159 16.58 -11.74 7.64
C LYS A 159 15.59 -10.72 7.09
N MET A 160 14.42 -11.18 6.64
CA MET A 160 13.36 -10.30 6.18
C MET A 160 12.75 -9.50 7.34
N LEU A 161 12.52 -10.15 8.49
CA LEU A 161 12.06 -9.46 9.70
C LEU A 161 13.06 -8.37 10.13
N SER A 162 14.34 -8.70 10.26
CA SER A 162 15.36 -7.72 10.67
C SER A 162 15.50 -6.58 9.67
N GLY A 163 15.44 -6.89 8.37
CA GLY A 163 15.43 -5.90 7.29
C GLY A 163 14.25 -4.93 7.41
N LEU A 164 13.03 -5.44 7.62
CA LEU A 164 11.83 -4.59 7.78
C LEU A 164 11.87 -3.76 9.07
N LEU A 165 12.38 -4.31 10.19
CA LEU A 165 12.59 -3.55 11.42
C LEU A 165 13.52 -2.35 11.18
N LEU A 166 14.65 -2.56 10.51
CA LEU A 166 15.63 -1.51 10.25
C LEU A 166 15.17 -0.49 9.22
N THR A 167 14.49 -0.92 8.16
CA THR A 167 14.11 -0.06 7.03
C THR A 167 12.76 0.64 7.20
N VAL A 168 11.84 0.05 7.98
CA VAL A 168 10.48 0.56 8.18
C VAL A 168 10.30 1.07 9.61
N LEU A 169 10.53 0.22 10.61
CA LEU A 169 10.19 0.56 12.00
C LEU A 169 11.11 1.63 12.57
N VAL A 170 12.43 1.43 12.49
CA VAL A 170 13.44 2.34 13.04
C VAL A 170 13.23 3.78 12.53
N PRO A 171 13.21 4.08 11.22
CA PRO A 171 13.00 5.45 10.75
C PRO A 171 11.64 6.02 11.17
N THR A 172 10.58 5.21 11.16
CA THR A 172 9.25 5.65 11.59
C THR A 172 9.22 6.05 13.08
N VAL A 173 9.85 5.24 13.94
CA VAL A 173 9.97 5.53 15.38
C VAL A 173 10.82 6.78 15.62
N LEU A 174 11.95 6.92 14.92
CA LEU A 174 12.78 8.13 14.99
C LEU A 174 11.98 9.37 14.59
N GLY A 175 11.18 9.29 13.52
CA GLY A 175 10.28 10.36 13.10
C GLY A 175 9.25 10.73 14.17
N GLN A 176 8.66 9.73 14.85
CA GLN A 176 7.72 9.94 15.97
C GLN A 176 8.38 10.58 17.19
N ILE A 177 9.62 10.20 17.52
CA ILE A 177 10.38 10.82 18.61
C ILE A 177 10.62 12.30 18.28
N VAL A 178 11.13 12.61 17.08
CA VAL A 178 11.39 13.98 16.65
C VAL A 178 10.10 14.82 16.57
N ARG A 179 8.97 14.20 16.18
CA ARG A 179 7.67 14.87 16.11
C ARG A 179 7.32 15.59 17.41
N GLN A 180 7.64 15.03 18.58
CA GLN A 180 7.29 15.64 19.87
C GLN A 180 7.83 17.07 20.00
N SER A 181 9.02 17.33 19.47
CA SER A 181 9.69 18.63 19.52
C SER A 181 9.24 19.60 18.41
N VAL A 182 8.72 19.09 17.28
CA VAL A 182 8.41 19.93 16.10
C VAL A 182 6.94 19.93 15.67
N LYS A 183 6.05 19.21 16.37
CA LYS A 183 4.64 19.01 15.98
C LYS A 183 3.89 20.30 15.64
N ALA A 184 4.14 21.38 16.36
CA ALA A 184 3.51 22.69 16.11
C ALA A 184 3.92 23.32 14.76
N LYS A 185 5.10 22.98 14.24
CA LYS A 185 5.65 23.49 12.97
C LYS A 185 5.29 22.62 11.77
N LEU A 186 4.72 21.43 11.97
CA LEU A 186 4.42 20.48 10.89
C LEU A 186 3.22 20.81 9.98
N PRO A 187 2.14 21.49 10.42
CA PRO A 187 0.96 21.69 9.57
C PRO A 187 1.23 22.30 8.18
N PRO A 188 2.11 23.31 8.01
CA PRO A 188 2.45 23.85 6.68
C PRO A 188 3.13 22.85 5.74
N TYR A 189 3.81 21.84 6.28
CA TYR A 189 4.61 20.88 5.49
C TYR A 189 3.83 19.64 5.05
N LYS A 190 2.55 19.48 5.46
CA LYS A 190 1.73 18.31 5.10
C LYS A 190 1.63 18.07 3.59
N LYS A 191 1.54 19.14 2.80
CA LYS A 191 1.49 19.03 1.33
C LYS A 191 2.83 18.62 0.75
N LEU A 192 3.92 19.20 1.25
CA LEU A 192 5.28 18.89 0.79
C LEU A 192 5.66 17.45 1.13
N SER A 193 5.32 16.96 2.32
CA SER A 193 5.57 15.56 2.71
C SER A 193 4.79 14.58 1.84
N SER A 194 3.53 14.89 1.50
CA SER A 194 2.75 14.07 0.57
C SER A 194 3.37 14.03 -0.83
N ILE A 195 3.85 15.16 -1.35
CA ILE A 195 4.56 15.23 -2.65
C ILE A 195 5.85 14.40 -2.58
N PHE A 196 6.64 14.54 -1.52
CA PHE A 196 7.87 13.78 -1.33
C PHE A 196 7.61 12.27 -1.34
N GLN A 197 6.61 11.80 -0.60
CA GLN A 197 6.21 10.38 -0.60
C GLN A 197 5.80 9.91 -2.00
N GLN A 198 5.03 10.72 -2.74
CA GLN A 198 4.63 10.40 -4.10
C GLN A 198 5.84 10.34 -5.05
N CYS A 199 6.84 11.21 -4.90
CA CYS A 199 8.09 11.14 -5.67
C CYS A 199 8.87 9.84 -5.40
N VAL A 200 8.93 9.37 -4.14
CA VAL A 200 9.55 8.08 -3.81
C VAL A 200 8.81 6.92 -4.50
N VAL A 201 7.48 6.95 -4.51
CA VAL A 201 6.67 5.96 -5.25
C VAL A 201 6.93 6.02 -6.76
N LEU A 202 7.06 7.22 -7.35
CA LEU A 202 7.40 7.38 -8.76
C LEU A 202 8.78 6.78 -9.08
N LEU A 203 9.78 6.99 -8.22
CA LEU A 203 11.10 6.37 -8.38
C LEU A 203 11.05 4.85 -8.25
N ILE A 204 10.21 4.31 -7.36
CA ILE A 204 9.96 2.87 -7.22
C ILE A 204 9.41 2.30 -8.53
N ILE A 205 8.39 2.95 -9.11
CA ILE A 205 7.78 2.53 -10.37
C ILE A 205 8.81 2.58 -11.50
N PHE A 206 9.57 3.68 -11.60
CA PHE A 206 10.65 3.82 -12.57
C PHE A 206 11.65 2.65 -12.47
N ASN A 207 12.14 2.36 -11.27
CA ASN A 207 13.14 1.32 -11.06
C ASN A 207 12.62 -0.09 -11.37
N ALA A 208 11.40 -0.39 -10.95
CA ALA A 208 10.74 -1.66 -11.20
C ALA A 208 10.54 -1.93 -12.70
N VAL A 209 10.03 -0.92 -13.42
CA VAL A 209 9.79 -1.01 -14.86
C VAL A 209 11.12 -1.07 -15.62
N ALA A 210 12.11 -0.25 -15.26
CA ALA A 210 13.43 -0.26 -15.89
C ALA A 210 14.18 -1.60 -15.69
N SER A 211 13.89 -2.30 -14.59
CA SER A 211 14.43 -3.64 -14.32
C SER A 211 13.78 -4.75 -15.15
N SER A 212 12.67 -4.44 -15.81
CA SER A 212 11.79 -5.43 -16.44
C SER A 212 11.43 -5.09 -17.89
N THR A 213 11.98 -4.01 -18.45
CA THR A 213 11.59 -3.41 -19.75
C THR A 213 11.39 -4.44 -20.86
N ASN A 214 12.42 -5.25 -21.16
CA ASN A 214 12.35 -6.25 -22.24
C ASN A 214 11.27 -7.32 -21.98
N ARG A 215 11.15 -7.76 -20.72
CA ARG A 215 10.18 -8.78 -20.32
C ARG A 215 8.75 -8.26 -20.30
N ILE A 216 8.52 -6.96 -20.03
CA ILE A 216 7.18 -6.37 -20.10
C ILE A 216 6.67 -6.36 -21.54
N VAL A 217 7.54 -6.02 -22.51
CA VAL A 217 7.18 -6.06 -23.93
C VAL A 217 6.82 -7.48 -24.36
N GLU A 218 7.64 -8.46 -23.96
CA GLU A 218 7.39 -9.87 -24.25
C GLU A 218 6.12 -10.41 -23.56
N ALA A 219 5.83 -9.95 -22.35
CA ALA A 219 4.67 -10.38 -21.58
C ALA A 219 3.33 -9.96 -22.21
N GLY A 220 3.30 -8.91 -23.04
CA GLY A 220 2.15 -8.53 -23.88
C GLY A 220 0.81 -8.52 -23.12
N SER A 221 -0.11 -9.40 -23.52
CA SER A 221 -1.45 -9.49 -22.93
C SER A 221 -1.46 -9.96 -21.46
N ALA A 222 -0.40 -10.62 -20.98
CA ALA A 222 -0.31 -11.06 -19.59
C ALA A 222 -0.28 -9.88 -18.60
N VAL A 223 0.33 -8.76 -18.97
CA VAL A 223 0.32 -7.53 -18.15
C VAL A 223 -1.10 -6.96 -18.05
N ILE A 224 -1.86 -7.00 -19.14
CA ILE A 224 -3.26 -6.55 -19.17
C ILE A 224 -4.11 -7.44 -18.25
N LEU A 225 -3.89 -8.76 -18.30
CA LEU A 225 -4.57 -9.72 -17.42
C LEU A 225 -4.26 -9.43 -15.94
N VAL A 226 -3.01 -9.13 -15.59
CA VAL A 226 -2.62 -8.73 -14.23
C VAL A 226 -3.36 -7.47 -13.79
N LEU A 227 -3.44 -6.43 -14.64
CA LEU A 227 -4.16 -5.21 -14.31
C LEU A 227 -5.67 -5.46 -14.11
N ALA A 228 -6.29 -6.24 -14.99
CA ALA A 228 -7.70 -6.63 -14.86
C ALA A 228 -7.93 -7.43 -13.57
N PHE A 229 -7.03 -8.36 -13.25
CA PHE A 229 -7.08 -9.12 -12.01
C PHE A 229 -7.01 -8.20 -10.78
N MET A 230 -6.16 -7.16 -10.78
CA MET A 230 -6.08 -6.22 -9.66
C MET A 230 -7.38 -5.44 -9.44
N VAL A 231 -8.07 -5.04 -10.51
CA VAL A 231 -9.40 -4.40 -10.43
C VAL A 231 -10.41 -5.33 -9.77
N VAL A 232 -10.46 -6.59 -10.19
CA VAL A 232 -11.36 -7.60 -9.61
C VAL A 232 -11.02 -7.86 -8.16
N LEU A 233 -9.74 -8.07 -7.84
CA LEU A 233 -9.26 -8.35 -6.50
C LEU A 233 -9.61 -7.21 -5.53
N HIS A 234 -9.30 -5.96 -5.90
CA HIS A 234 -9.60 -4.81 -5.05
C HIS A 234 -11.12 -4.62 -4.86
N SER A 235 -11.91 -4.82 -5.92
CA SER A 235 -13.38 -4.78 -5.85
C SER A 235 -13.92 -5.81 -4.85
N LEU A 236 -13.39 -7.05 -4.91
CA LEU A 236 -13.76 -8.14 -4.02
C LEU A 236 -13.40 -7.82 -2.56
N VAL A 237 -12.19 -7.31 -2.31
CA VAL A 237 -11.74 -6.94 -0.95
C VAL A 237 -12.58 -5.80 -0.38
N LEU A 238 -12.92 -4.79 -1.18
CA LEU A 238 -13.83 -3.72 -0.77
C LEU A 238 -15.21 -4.27 -0.40
N ALA A 239 -15.80 -5.13 -1.24
CA ALA A 239 -17.09 -5.75 -0.97
C ALA A 239 -17.06 -6.64 0.29
N MET A 240 -16.00 -7.44 0.44
CA MET A 240 -15.76 -8.27 1.62
C MET A 240 -15.67 -7.41 2.89
N ASN A 241 -14.86 -6.34 2.87
CA ASN A 241 -14.70 -5.48 4.04
C ASN A 241 -15.98 -4.71 4.38
N TYR A 242 -16.72 -4.28 3.38
CA TYR A 242 -18.04 -3.69 3.58
C TYR A 242 -18.98 -4.69 4.26
N GLY A 243 -19.07 -5.92 3.75
CA GLY A 243 -19.86 -7.00 4.33
C GLY A 243 -19.47 -7.32 5.78
N ILE A 244 -18.17 -7.49 6.06
CA ILE A 244 -17.63 -7.71 7.41
C ILE A 244 -18.04 -6.56 8.34
N SER A 245 -17.86 -5.31 7.90
CA SER A 245 -18.19 -4.14 8.72
C SER A 245 -19.67 -4.09 9.10
N LYS A 246 -20.57 -4.52 8.21
CA LYS A 246 -22.01 -4.63 8.47
C LYS A 246 -22.34 -5.81 9.38
N GLY A 247 -21.72 -6.98 9.14
CA GLY A 247 -21.91 -8.18 9.95
C GLY A 247 -21.50 -8.00 11.42
N ILE A 248 -20.45 -7.21 11.69
CA ILE A 248 -20.02 -6.90 13.07
C ILE A 248 -20.71 -5.67 13.66
N GLY A 249 -21.65 -5.05 12.93
CA GLY A 249 -22.47 -3.94 13.40
C GLY A 249 -21.74 -2.62 13.58
N LEU A 250 -20.76 -2.30 12.72
CA LEU A 250 -20.10 -0.99 12.78
C LEU A 250 -21.08 0.13 12.37
N ASP A 251 -20.96 1.28 13.04
CA ASP A 251 -21.63 2.51 12.63
C ASP A 251 -21.20 2.93 11.20
N ARG A 252 -21.92 3.90 10.61
CA ARG A 252 -21.64 4.35 9.24
C ARG A 252 -20.21 4.87 9.08
N ALA A 253 -19.74 5.74 9.97
CA ALA A 253 -18.42 6.35 9.84
C ALA A 253 -17.30 5.29 10.00
N SER A 254 -17.47 4.36 10.93
CA SER A 254 -16.56 3.23 11.15
C SER A 254 -16.61 2.21 10.01
N THR A 255 -17.76 2.01 9.37
CA THR A 255 -17.91 1.23 8.12
C THR A 255 -17.02 1.81 7.02
N VAL A 256 -17.04 3.14 6.81
CA VAL A 256 -16.20 3.81 5.79
C VAL A 256 -14.72 3.57 6.07
N ALA A 257 -14.28 3.84 7.30
CA ALA A 257 -12.89 3.68 7.72
C ALA A 257 -12.40 2.24 7.54
N PHE A 258 -13.19 1.27 7.98
CA PHE A 258 -12.88 -0.14 7.85
C PHE A 258 -12.79 -0.58 6.38
N THR A 259 -13.82 -0.26 5.60
CA THR A 259 -13.97 -0.72 4.20
C THR A 259 -12.79 -0.26 3.36
N ILE A 260 -12.52 1.04 3.37
CA ILE A 260 -11.48 1.65 2.56
C ILE A 260 -10.11 1.26 3.09
N HIS A 261 -9.83 1.55 4.36
CA HIS A 261 -8.45 1.50 4.85
C HIS A 261 -7.92 0.06 4.95
N ALA A 262 -8.74 -0.90 5.41
CA ALA A 262 -8.32 -2.30 5.50
C ALA A 262 -8.10 -2.95 4.12
N SER A 263 -8.66 -2.37 3.05
CA SER A 263 -8.50 -2.85 1.66
C SER A 263 -7.22 -2.34 0.99
N GLN A 264 -6.60 -1.29 1.51
CA GLN A 264 -5.42 -0.71 0.88
C GLN A 264 -4.15 -1.49 1.19
N LYS A 265 -3.15 -1.37 0.31
CA LYS A 265 -1.82 -1.99 0.43
C LYS A 265 -0.70 -1.03 0.00
N THR A 266 0.43 -1.09 0.70
CA THR A 266 1.54 -0.15 0.52
C THR A 266 2.57 -0.65 -0.49
N LEU A 267 2.65 0.01 -1.65
CA LEU A 267 3.63 -0.28 -2.70
C LEU A 267 5.08 -0.15 -2.21
N THR A 268 5.39 0.82 -1.34
CA THR A 268 6.76 1.01 -0.82
C THR A 268 7.28 -0.21 -0.07
N VAL A 269 6.44 -0.83 0.77
CA VAL A 269 6.82 -2.06 1.50
C VAL A 269 6.92 -3.25 0.55
N SER A 270 6.00 -3.36 -0.41
CA SER A 270 6.08 -4.36 -1.47
C SER A 270 7.37 -4.26 -2.29
N TYR A 271 7.81 -3.04 -2.61
CA TYR A 271 9.08 -2.81 -3.29
C TYR A 271 10.27 -3.25 -2.44
N LEU A 272 10.32 -2.95 -1.13
CA LEU A 272 11.41 -3.39 -0.25
C LEU A 272 11.56 -4.91 -0.24
N VAL A 273 10.43 -5.62 -0.12
CA VAL A 273 10.41 -7.09 -0.14
C VAL A 273 10.82 -7.63 -1.51
N TRP A 274 10.28 -7.08 -2.59
CA TRP A 274 10.64 -7.49 -3.94
C TRP A 274 12.12 -7.24 -4.23
N ALA A 275 12.62 -6.03 -3.98
CA ALA A 275 14.01 -5.62 -4.26
C ALA A 275 15.00 -6.46 -3.45
N GLY A 276 14.69 -6.78 -2.20
CA GLY A 276 15.58 -7.54 -1.31
C GLY A 276 15.64 -9.04 -1.60
N TYR A 277 14.56 -9.64 -2.13
CA TYR A 277 14.42 -11.10 -2.16
C TYR A 277 14.01 -11.69 -3.51
N PHE A 278 13.39 -10.91 -4.40
CA PHE A 278 12.80 -11.43 -5.63
C PHE A 278 13.33 -10.78 -6.91
N ALA A 279 13.77 -9.52 -6.89
CA ALA A 279 14.08 -8.75 -8.10
C ALA A 279 15.10 -9.39 -9.05
N ALA A 280 16.07 -10.16 -8.52
CA ALA A 280 17.09 -10.81 -9.32
C ALA A 280 16.55 -11.99 -10.15
N GLN A 281 15.63 -12.78 -9.59
CA GLN A 281 15.07 -13.98 -10.23
C GLN A 281 13.71 -13.72 -10.87
N TYR A 282 12.92 -12.86 -10.25
CA TYR A 282 11.52 -12.53 -10.55
C TYR A 282 11.31 -11.01 -10.71
N PRO A 283 11.97 -10.35 -11.68
CA PRO A 283 11.87 -8.91 -11.88
C PRO A 283 10.44 -8.43 -12.19
N MET A 284 9.60 -9.25 -12.84
CA MET A 284 8.21 -8.89 -13.17
C MET A 284 7.26 -9.02 -11.97
N ALA A 285 7.69 -9.62 -10.85
CA ALA A 285 6.84 -9.82 -9.68
C ALA A 285 6.40 -8.50 -9.02
N LEU A 286 7.00 -7.35 -9.32
CA LEU A 286 6.51 -6.07 -8.78
C LEU A 286 5.35 -5.46 -9.60
N ILE A 287 5.11 -5.92 -10.83
CA ILE A 287 4.04 -5.41 -11.70
C ILE A 287 2.66 -5.53 -11.03
N PRO A 288 2.29 -6.67 -10.42
CA PRO A 288 1.10 -6.78 -9.58
C PRO A 288 0.93 -5.67 -8.54
N ALA A 289 1.99 -5.32 -7.81
CA ALA A 289 1.95 -4.30 -6.77
C ALA A 289 1.70 -2.89 -7.35
N ILE A 290 2.33 -2.57 -8.49
CA ILE A 290 2.10 -1.31 -9.21
C ILE A 290 0.66 -1.24 -9.71
N GLY A 291 0.17 -2.33 -10.30
CA GLY A 291 -1.21 -2.45 -10.77
C GLY A 291 -2.23 -2.26 -9.64
N TYR A 292 -2.01 -2.90 -8.49
CA TYR A 292 -2.85 -2.75 -7.32
C TYR A 292 -2.83 -1.31 -6.78
N HIS A 293 -1.65 -0.70 -6.70
CA HIS A 293 -1.48 0.67 -6.23
C HIS A 293 -2.28 1.68 -7.08
N LEU A 294 -2.21 1.54 -8.41
CA LEU A 294 -2.99 2.36 -9.33
C LEU A 294 -4.50 2.13 -9.15
N THR A 295 -4.89 0.86 -9.10
CA THR A 295 -6.29 0.42 -8.96
C THR A 295 -6.91 0.98 -7.70
N GLN A 296 -6.29 0.77 -6.54
CA GLN A 296 -6.82 1.21 -5.25
C GLN A 296 -6.95 2.74 -5.20
N MET A 297 -5.98 3.50 -5.73
CA MET A 297 -6.05 4.96 -5.69
C MET A 297 -7.24 5.52 -6.45
N ILE A 298 -7.56 4.94 -7.61
CA ILE A 298 -8.69 5.36 -8.43
C ILE A 298 -10.00 4.90 -7.78
N MET A 299 -10.09 3.62 -7.43
CA MET A 299 -11.33 3.02 -6.92
C MET A 299 -11.71 3.55 -5.53
N ASP A 300 -10.75 3.71 -4.62
CA ASP A 300 -11.02 4.25 -3.29
C ASP A 300 -11.51 5.70 -3.33
N THR A 301 -11.06 6.49 -4.32
CA THR A 301 -11.59 7.85 -4.54
C THR A 301 -13.09 7.78 -4.85
N VAL A 302 -13.48 6.90 -5.78
CA VAL A 302 -14.90 6.69 -6.16
C VAL A 302 -15.72 6.16 -4.98
N VAL A 303 -15.18 5.21 -4.22
CA VAL A 303 -15.86 4.63 -3.04
C VAL A 303 -16.02 5.68 -1.94
N ALA A 304 -14.99 6.48 -1.67
CA ALA A 304 -15.06 7.57 -0.71
C ALA A 304 -16.13 8.61 -1.10
N GLU A 305 -16.18 9.02 -2.37
CA GLU A 305 -17.22 9.93 -2.87
C GLU A 305 -18.63 9.35 -2.73
N LYS A 306 -18.82 8.06 -3.02
CA LYS A 306 -20.11 7.38 -2.80
C LYS A 306 -20.53 7.42 -1.34
N PHE A 307 -19.60 7.11 -0.42
CA PHE A 307 -19.88 7.20 1.01
C PHE A 307 -20.23 8.62 1.43
N ARG A 308 -19.48 9.62 0.96
CA ARG A 308 -19.75 11.04 1.25
C ARG A 308 -21.16 11.44 0.81
N ASN A 309 -21.52 11.18 -0.45
CA ASN A 309 -22.83 11.51 -1.00
C ASN A 309 -23.96 10.82 -0.21
N ALA A 310 -23.75 9.56 0.22
CA ALA A 310 -24.72 8.86 1.06
C ALA A 310 -24.89 9.49 2.46
N ALA A 311 -23.84 10.08 3.04
CA ALA A 311 -23.97 10.86 4.27
C ALA A 311 -24.72 12.17 4.04
N ASP A 312 -24.32 12.92 3.02
CA ASP A 312 -24.93 14.21 2.70
C ASP A 312 -26.44 14.05 2.50
N ASN A 313 -26.87 12.98 1.81
CA ASN A 313 -28.28 12.67 1.61
C ASN A 313 -29.00 12.30 2.91
N ALA A 314 -28.36 11.57 3.81
CA ALA A 314 -28.96 11.20 5.10
C ALA A 314 -29.09 12.41 6.04
N GLU A 315 -28.12 13.32 6.03
CA GLU A 315 -28.18 14.60 6.77
C GLU A 315 -29.28 15.52 6.23
N ASN A 316 -29.46 15.59 4.91
CA ASN A 316 -30.52 16.40 4.30
C ASN A 316 -31.93 15.84 4.50
N ALA A 317 -32.06 14.56 4.87
CA ALA A 317 -33.34 13.89 5.10
C ALA A 317 -33.77 13.86 6.58
N ALA A 318 -32.88 14.26 7.50
CA ALA A 318 -33.12 14.32 8.94
C ALA A 318 -33.52 15.74 9.38
#